data_AF-A0A1I2JM01-F1
#
_entry.id   AF-A0A1I2JM01-F1
#
_cell.length_a   1.000
_cell.length_b   1.000
_cell.length_c   1.000
_cell.angle_alpha   90.00
_cell.angle_beta   90.00
_cell.angle_gamma   90.00
#
_symmetry.space_group_name_H-M   'P 1'
#
loop_
_entity.id
_entity.type
_entity.pdbx_description
1 polymer ?
#
loop_
_entity_poly.entity_id
_entity_poly.type
_entity_poly.pdbx_seq_one_letter_code
_entity_poly.pdbx_strand_id
1 'polypeptide(L)'
;MIGFVDRVVRGVVDRSADRGNVLAATERASALVVLMGSLEHLANADNRRTGGLNDWTLLRGSALVRNERLRRVLDRVYRPRVVTAMHGLRVAAALVHLSPVRDRRVRAAASAVTVLTGYALGPLHHNGGDGSDQAAFFTQGLSGVARASGRPATVDTALWAVASQATLSYLVSGWVKLMGEPWRNGSALLGVMRTRTYGSEWVWRVLRDRPALARVGEVATLVLECAFPIVFVLGPRMRVAYLGAIAGMHLTIAATMGLGRFLPAFLALQPAVLYVTADRRSVVPRRHDGFPWVLGVIGAAVGTQAVVRQVVDARRSRRPRAGQTVVETPTGSRLAVRYRPATSGPGAPLVVFENSLVAVQEYWDPIIAELGGDVATLTYDRPGTGASTAPGATLATYAEDLRFLVGRHADDGPIWLVGHSFGGHLLRRHAAELGRDVAGVVLLDPTTGFVDRPDEDVLTAVRSLTDGFPLMEWSLRTGWGWLLDATTWAIPARQGRSDDLSPVYRNARLWRTGRAEWQAAEPDLVADRPGRRIPEGADVLVVTASTSDELQPAVSAAHERVANEHDGRREVVRSTHDGLLVHPGPVRRVGALVREAIGVDR
;
A
#
# COMPACT_ATOMS: atom_id res chain seq x y z
N MET A 1 -45.41 19.70 12.03
CA MET A 1 -44.07 19.18 11.65
C MET A 1 -43.95 18.88 10.15
N ILE A 2 -44.90 18.17 9.52
CA ILE A 2 -44.88 17.79 8.09
C ILE A 2 -44.73 19.01 7.14
N GLY A 3 -45.47 20.09 7.36
CA GLY A 3 -45.38 21.31 6.53
C GLY A 3 -44.07 22.12 6.66
N PHE A 4 -43.29 21.92 7.73
CA PHE A 4 -41.97 22.55 7.86
C PHE A 4 -40.93 21.77 7.06
N VAL A 5 -40.91 20.44 7.20
CA VAL A 5 -40.01 19.55 6.43
C VAL A 5 -40.23 19.73 4.94
N ASP A 6 -41.48 19.78 4.47
CA ASP A 6 -41.78 19.99 3.06
C ASP A 6 -41.38 21.37 2.52
N ARG A 7 -41.34 22.41 3.38
CA ARG A 7 -40.81 23.73 3.00
C ARG A 7 -39.30 23.71 2.88
N VAL A 8 -38.61 23.05 3.83
CA VAL A 8 -37.16 22.89 3.80
C VAL A 8 -36.72 22.08 2.57
N VAL A 9 -37.37 20.94 2.32
CA VAL A 9 -37.06 20.08 1.16
C VAL A 9 -37.27 20.85 -0.15
N ARG A 10 -38.41 21.52 -0.32
CA ARG A 10 -38.65 22.35 -1.52
C ARG A 10 -37.60 23.44 -1.67
N GLY A 11 -37.33 24.22 -0.63
CA GLY A 11 -36.33 25.29 -0.69
C GLY A 11 -34.91 24.80 -1.00
N VAL A 12 -34.53 23.58 -0.60
CA VAL A 12 -33.25 22.96 -0.99
C VAL A 12 -33.28 22.51 -2.45
N VAL A 13 -34.34 21.82 -2.87
CA VAL A 13 -34.50 21.31 -4.24
C VAL A 13 -34.53 22.46 -5.25
N ASP A 14 -35.28 23.51 -4.99
CA ASP A 14 -35.42 24.66 -5.89
C ASP A 14 -34.08 25.39 -6.07
N ARG A 15 -33.33 25.61 -4.97
CA ARG A 15 -31.97 26.17 -5.04
C ARG A 15 -31.00 25.27 -5.79
N SER A 16 -31.19 23.95 -5.72
CA SER A 16 -30.37 23.00 -6.46
C SER A 16 -30.71 22.90 -7.95
N ALA A 17 -31.78 23.54 -8.42
CA ALA A 17 -32.09 23.63 -9.85
C ALA A 17 -31.35 24.79 -10.55
N ASP A 18 -30.80 25.75 -9.78
CA ASP A 18 -30.05 26.87 -10.32
C ASP A 18 -28.54 26.57 -10.38
N ARG A 19 -28.04 26.48 -11.61
CA ARG A 19 -26.64 26.16 -11.93
C ARG A 19 -25.63 27.16 -11.34
N GLY A 20 -25.98 28.45 -11.33
CA GLY A 20 -25.10 29.51 -10.81
C GLY A 20 -25.01 29.51 -9.30
N ASN A 21 -26.14 29.29 -8.63
CA ASN A 21 -26.24 29.19 -7.18
C ASN A 21 -25.50 27.96 -6.65
N VAL A 22 -25.67 26.81 -7.30
CA VAL A 22 -24.96 25.58 -6.94
C VAL A 22 -23.44 25.76 -7.07
N LEU A 23 -22.98 26.30 -8.22
CA LEU A 23 -21.56 26.58 -8.43
C LEU A 23 -21.02 27.54 -7.35
N ALA A 24 -21.77 28.60 -7.03
CA ALA A 24 -21.37 29.55 -5.99
C ALA A 24 -21.32 28.92 -4.60
N ALA A 25 -22.27 28.05 -4.25
CA ALA A 25 -22.32 27.37 -2.95
C ALA A 25 -21.12 26.43 -2.77
N THR A 26 -20.85 25.57 -3.76
CA THR A 26 -19.71 24.66 -3.79
C THR A 26 -18.39 25.42 -3.71
N GLU A 27 -18.23 26.49 -4.50
CA GLU A 27 -17.01 27.32 -4.51
C GLU A 27 -16.79 28.05 -3.17
N ARG A 28 -17.84 28.60 -2.55
CA ARG A 28 -17.74 29.31 -1.26
C ARG A 28 -17.37 28.37 -0.12
N ALA A 29 -18.00 27.20 -0.04
CA ALA A 29 -17.69 26.20 0.98
C ALA A 29 -16.25 25.70 0.85
N SER A 30 -15.78 25.44 -0.37
CA SER A 30 -14.39 25.08 -0.65
C SER A 30 -13.41 26.20 -0.28
N ALA A 31 -13.76 27.47 -0.54
CA ALA A 31 -12.93 28.61 -0.17
C ALA A 31 -12.71 28.75 1.35
N LEU A 32 -13.66 28.31 2.18
CA LEU A 32 -13.46 28.26 3.64
C LEU A 32 -12.32 27.31 4.03
N VAL A 33 -12.21 26.16 3.36
CA VAL A 33 -11.12 25.19 3.60
C VAL A 33 -9.77 25.82 3.25
N VAL A 34 -9.70 26.48 2.09
CA VAL A 34 -8.50 27.17 1.62
C VAL A 34 -8.09 28.29 2.58
N LEU A 35 -9.06 29.07 3.06
CA LEU A 35 -8.83 30.15 4.01
C LEU A 35 -8.27 29.61 5.33
N MET A 36 -8.95 28.63 5.95
CA MET A 36 -8.51 28.03 7.21
C MET A 36 -7.13 27.42 7.08
N GLY A 37 -6.89 26.59 6.05
CA GLY A 37 -5.59 25.93 5.87
C GLY A 37 -4.45 26.93 5.66
N SER A 38 -4.68 27.99 4.86
CA SER A 38 -3.65 29.01 4.68
C SER A 38 -3.41 29.85 5.93
N LEU A 39 -4.44 30.15 6.74
CA LEU A 39 -4.27 30.82 8.03
C LEU A 39 -3.53 29.94 9.04
N GLU A 40 -3.85 28.65 9.11
CA GLU A 40 -3.15 27.66 9.96
C GLU A 40 -1.67 27.58 9.60
N HIS A 41 -1.32 27.53 8.32
CA HIS A 41 0.08 27.52 7.89
C HIS A 41 0.80 28.85 8.19
N LEU A 42 0.11 29.98 8.11
CA LEU A 42 0.69 31.28 8.48
C LEU A 42 0.92 31.38 10.00
N ALA A 43 -0.03 30.91 10.81
CA ALA A 43 0.07 30.89 12.27
C ALA A 43 1.14 29.91 12.77
N ASN A 44 1.26 28.74 12.15
CA ASN A 44 2.21 27.70 12.53
C ASN A 44 3.50 27.76 11.69
N ALA A 45 4.12 28.94 11.59
CA ALA A 45 5.32 29.13 10.80
C ALA A 45 6.52 28.31 11.29
N ASP A 46 6.54 27.94 12.57
CA ASP A 46 7.59 27.15 13.19
C ASP A 46 7.70 25.73 12.61
N ASN A 47 6.61 25.17 12.08
CA ASN A 47 6.62 23.89 11.40
C ASN A 47 7.52 23.86 10.15
N ARG A 48 7.95 25.02 9.64
CA ARG A 48 8.86 25.14 8.48
C ARG A 48 10.30 25.47 8.86
N ARG A 49 10.59 25.65 10.15
CA ARG A 49 11.96 25.86 10.65
C ARG A 49 12.70 24.53 10.72
N THR A 50 14.02 24.59 10.91
CA THR A 50 14.86 23.40 11.02
C THR A 50 14.35 22.46 12.10
N GLY A 51 14.12 21.18 11.74
CA GLY A 51 13.55 20.17 12.64
C GLY A 51 12.02 20.19 12.77
N GLY A 52 11.33 21.12 12.09
CA GLY A 52 9.88 21.15 12.00
C GLY A 52 9.31 20.12 11.01
N LEU A 53 8.02 19.79 11.15
CA LEU A 53 7.35 18.77 10.33
C LEU A 53 7.39 19.03 8.81
N ASN A 54 7.46 20.30 8.40
CA ASN A 54 7.52 20.74 7.01
C ASN A 54 8.83 21.47 6.71
N ASP A 55 9.92 21.05 7.35
CA ASP A 55 11.27 21.52 7.08
C ASP A 55 11.74 21.05 5.69
N TRP A 56 11.87 21.99 4.76
CA TRP A 56 12.32 21.70 3.41
C TRP A 56 13.74 21.12 3.37
N THR A 57 14.61 21.45 4.33
CA THR A 57 15.99 20.96 4.35
C THR A 57 16.04 19.44 4.52
N LEU A 58 15.08 18.87 5.23
CA LEU A 58 14.88 17.43 5.39
C LEU A 58 14.07 16.86 4.22
N LEU A 59 12.96 17.50 3.85
CA LEU A 59 12.05 16.99 2.81
C LEU A 59 12.66 16.93 1.41
N ARG A 60 13.64 17.80 1.08
CA ARG A 60 14.30 17.81 -0.23
C ARG A 60 15.13 16.55 -0.53
N GLY A 61 15.47 15.77 0.50
CA GLY A 61 16.14 14.47 0.38
C GLY A 61 15.18 13.27 0.27
N SER A 62 13.87 13.50 0.41
CA SER A 62 12.87 12.43 0.34
C SER A 62 12.68 11.87 -1.07
N ALA A 63 12.13 10.65 -1.14
CA ALA A 63 11.81 9.99 -2.41
C ALA A 63 10.79 10.74 -3.29
N LEU A 64 10.12 11.78 -2.75
CA LEU A 64 9.16 12.63 -3.46
C LEU A 64 9.84 13.56 -4.49
N VAL A 65 11.13 13.85 -4.34
CA VAL A 65 11.86 14.83 -5.17
C VAL A 65 13.14 14.20 -5.74
N ARG A 66 12.97 13.29 -6.69
CA ARG A 66 14.08 12.53 -7.30
C ARG A 66 14.93 13.33 -8.29
N ASN A 67 14.39 14.43 -8.85
CA ASN A 67 15.03 15.17 -9.94
C ASN A 67 15.81 16.40 -9.42
N GLU A 68 17.13 16.44 -9.67
CA GLU A 68 18.04 17.54 -9.28
C GLU A 68 17.63 18.91 -9.84
N ARG A 69 17.13 18.97 -11.08
CA ARG A 69 16.69 20.24 -11.69
C ARG A 69 15.45 20.77 -10.98
N LEU A 70 14.49 19.89 -10.69
CA LEU A 70 13.30 20.22 -9.94
C LEU A 70 13.66 20.68 -8.53
N ARG A 71 14.56 19.97 -7.84
CA ARG A 71 15.03 20.34 -6.50
C ARG A 71 15.57 21.76 -6.45
N ARG A 72 16.41 22.15 -7.42
CA ARG A 72 16.95 23.52 -7.52
C ARG A 72 15.89 24.60 -7.75
N VAL A 73 14.78 24.26 -8.40
CA VAL A 73 13.64 25.20 -8.55
C VAL A 73 12.90 25.29 -7.22
N LEU A 74 12.59 24.15 -6.60
CA LEU A 74 11.88 24.09 -5.33
C LEU A 74 12.66 24.75 -4.18
N ASP A 75 13.99 24.68 -4.16
CA ASP A 75 14.84 25.40 -3.21
C ASP A 75 14.63 26.93 -3.24
N ARG A 76 14.24 27.48 -4.41
CA ARG A 76 13.88 28.90 -4.54
C ARG A 76 12.43 29.16 -4.13
N VAL A 77 11.51 28.28 -4.52
CA VAL A 77 10.07 28.39 -4.24
C VAL A 77 9.77 28.24 -2.75
N TYR A 78 10.50 27.39 -2.03
CA TYR A 78 10.26 27.07 -0.64
C TYR A 78 11.03 27.93 0.35
N ARG A 79 11.57 29.06 -0.11
CA ARG A 79 12.06 30.10 0.79
C ARG A 79 10.91 30.60 1.68
N PRO A 80 11.11 30.82 2.99
CA PRO A 80 10.04 31.18 3.91
C PRO A 80 9.18 32.38 3.46
N ARG A 81 9.81 33.41 2.87
CA ARG A 81 9.11 34.60 2.34
C ARG A 81 8.20 34.27 1.16
N VAL A 82 8.63 33.39 0.26
CA VAL A 82 7.86 32.99 -0.93
C VAL A 82 6.68 32.12 -0.51
N VAL A 83 6.89 31.18 0.41
CA VAL A 83 5.81 30.37 1.00
C VAL A 83 4.77 31.23 1.72
N THR A 84 5.23 32.21 2.51
CA THR A 84 4.35 33.17 3.20
C THR A 84 3.54 34.00 2.19
N ALA A 85 4.18 34.49 1.13
CA ALA A 85 3.49 35.22 0.06
C ALA A 85 2.45 34.35 -0.66
N MET A 86 2.77 33.08 -0.97
CA MET A 86 1.81 32.15 -1.58
C MET A 86 0.59 31.92 -0.69
N HIS A 87 0.78 31.77 0.63
CA HIS A 87 -0.35 31.67 1.56
C HIS A 87 -1.15 32.97 1.68
N GLY A 88 -0.49 34.12 1.67
CA GLY A 88 -1.18 35.42 1.61
C GLY A 88 -2.05 35.57 0.35
N LEU A 89 -1.54 35.15 -0.82
CA LEU A 89 -2.29 35.12 -2.07
C LEU A 89 -3.50 34.17 -2.01
N ARG A 90 -3.35 33.01 -1.35
CA ARG A 90 -4.45 32.06 -1.13
C ARG A 90 -5.53 32.62 -0.22
N VAL A 91 -5.15 33.31 0.87
CA VAL A 91 -6.09 34.03 1.74
C VAL A 91 -6.86 35.07 0.94
N ALA A 92 -6.17 35.91 0.15
CA ALA A 92 -6.82 36.92 -0.68
C ALA A 92 -7.80 36.29 -1.70
N ALA A 93 -7.38 35.22 -2.38
CA ALA A 93 -8.23 34.49 -3.31
C ALA A 93 -9.47 33.88 -2.62
N ALA A 94 -9.31 33.26 -1.45
CA ALA A 94 -10.42 32.72 -0.69
C ALA A 94 -11.42 33.81 -0.26
N LEU A 95 -10.93 34.98 0.19
CA LEU A 95 -11.76 36.13 0.52
C LEU A 95 -12.55 36.65 -0.69
N VAL A 96 -11.96 36.66 -1.90
CA VAL A 96 -12.69 36.97 -3.14
C VAL A 96 -13.86 36.02 -3.35
N HIS A 97 -13.68 34.71 -3.15
CA HIS A 97 -14.76 33.73 -3.31
C HIS A 97 -15.88 33.87 -2.28
N LEU A 98 -15.52 34.23 -1.04
CA LEU A 98 -16.46 34.47 0.06
C LEU A 98 -17.16 35.82 -0.06
N SER A 99 -16.58 36.78 -0.78
CA SER A 99 -17.16 38.10 -0.99
C SER A 99 -18.45 38.07 -1.84
N PRO A 100 -19.21 39.18 -1.87
CA PRO A 100 -20.36 39.32 -2.77
C PRO A 100 -20.02 39.43 -4.26
N VAL A 101 -18.73 39.50 -4.65
CA VAL A 101 -18.30 39.69 -6.05
C VAL A 101 -18.89 38.62 -6.97
N ARG A 102 -19.59 39.05 -8.04
CA ARG A 102 -20.26 38.17 -9.01
C ARG A 102 -19.50 38.00 -10.33
N ASP A 103 -18.46 38.79 -10.57
CA ASP A 103 -17.68 38.73 -11.81
C ASP A 103 -17.01 37.35 -11.96
N ARG A 104 -17.33 36.65 -13.06
CA ARG A 104 -16.84 35.29 -13.31
C ARG A 104 -15.34 35.24 -13.59
N ARG A 105 -14.76 36.27 -14.20
CA ARG A 105 -13.32 36.34 -14.53
C ARG A 105 -12.51 36.54 -13.26
N VAL A 106 -12.97 37.41 -12.37
CA VAL A 106 -12.34 37.64 -11.06
C VAL A 106 -12.36 36.36 -10.22
N ARG A 107 -13.52 35.68 -10.15
CA ARG A 107 -13.62 34.39 -9.44
C ARG A 107 -12.76 33.31 -10.10
N ALA A 108 -12.72 33.22 -11.43
CA ALA A 108 -11.85 32.28 -12.13
C ALA A 108 -10.35 32.53 -11.84
N ALA A 109 -9.93 33.79 -11.79
CA ALA A 109 -8.56 34.17 -11.44
C ALA A 109 -8.20 33.79 -10.00
N ALA A 110 -9.11 34.03 -9.04
CA ALA A 110 -8.93 33.61 -7.65
C ALA A 110 -8.83 32.06 -7.52
N SER A 111 -9.63 31.30 -8.28
CA SER A 111 -9.49 29.85 -8.36
C SER A 111 -8.14 29.43 -8.94
N ALA A 112 -7.66 30.09 -9.99
CA ALA A 112 -6.36 29.83 -10.58
C ALA A 112 -5.21 30.08 -9.59
N VAL A 113 -5.25 31.18 -8.85
CA VAL A 113 -4.28 31.46 -7.76
C VAL A 113 -4.28 30.32 -6.74
N THR A 114 -5.46 29.89 -6.30
CA THR A 114 -5.60 28.80 -5.32
C THR A 114 -5.03 27.48 -5.83
N VAL A 115 -5.32 27.11 -7.08
CA VAL A 115 -4.85 25.85 -7.68
C VAL A 115 -3.35 25.88 -7.92
N LEU A 116 -2.82 26.95 -8.56
CA LEU A 116 -1.41 27.05 -8.90
C LEU A 116 -0.52 27.07 -7.64
N THR A 117 -0.91 27.86 -6.63
CA THR A 117 -0.19 27.88 -5.35
C THR A 117 -0.34 26.57 -4.58
N GLY A 118 -1.51 25.92 -4.63
CA GLY A 118 -1.75 24.63 -3.97
C GLY A 118 -0.88 23.53 -4.55
N TYR A 119 -0.80 23.45 -5.88
CA TYR A 119 0.08 22.52 -6.58
C TYR A 119 1.56 22.79 -6.26
N ALA A 120 1.98 24.07 -6.27
CA ALA A 120 3.35 24.46 -5.94
C ALA A 120 3.74 24.10 -4.50
N LEU A 121 2.81 24.22 -3.55
CA LEU A 121 3.03 23.92 -2.14
C LEU A 121 2.92 22.44 -1.77
N GLY A 122 2.36 21.60 -2.65
CA GLY A 122 2.06 20.18 -2.39
C GLY A 122 3.23 19.40 -1.77
N PRO A 123 4.43 19.38 -2.39
CA PRO A 123 5.59 18.68 -1.83
C PRO A 123 6.02 19.18 -0.44
N LEU A 124 5.85 20.47 -0.15
CA LEU A 124 6.21 21.06 1.14
C LEU A 124 5.19 20.72 2.23
N HIS A 125 3.91 20.58 1.88
CA HIS A 125 2.84 20.26 2.83
C HIS A 125 2.52 18.76 2.90
N HIS A 126 3.47 17.91 2.53
CA HIS A 126 3.28 16.46 2.66
C HIS A 126 2.80 16.08 4.07
N ASN A 127 3.35 16.74 5.09
CA ASN A 127 2.93 16.60 6.48
C ASN A 127 1.93 17.72 6.85
N GLY A 128 0.65 17.49 6.56
CA GLY A 128 -0.45 18.42 6.91
C GLY A 128 -1.49 18.63 5.82
N GLY A 129 -1.23 18.14 4.59
CA GLY A 129 -2.22 18.00 3.53
C GLY A 129 -3.03 16.71 3.68
N ASP A 130 -4.35 16.84 3.87
CA ASP A 130 -5.25 15.69 4.04
C ASP A 130 -6.30 15.58 2.93
N GLY A 131 -7.25 14.64 3.07
CA GLY A 131 -8.34 14.47 2.11
C GLY A 131 -9.25 15.70 1.97
N SER A 132 -9.34 16.56 2.99
CA SER A 132 -10.11 17.81 2.94
C SER A 132 -9.45 18.84 2.02
N ASP A 133 -8.11 18.95 2.07
CA ASP A 133 -7.35 19.82 1.17
C ASP A 133 -7.44 19.34 -0.29
N GLN A 134 -7.39 18.03 -0.51
CA GLN A 134 -7.53 17.44 -1.84
C GLN A 134 -8.94 17.68 -2.41
N ALA A 135 -9.98 17.48 -1.60
CA ALA A 135 -11.37 17.74 -2.00
C ALA A 135 -11.59 19.22 -2.32
N ALA A 136 -11.06 20.14 -1.50
CA ALA A 136 -11.13 21.58 -1.75
C ALA A 136 -10.33 22.00 -2.99
N PHE A 137 -9.13 21.48 -3.18
CA PHE A 137 -8.31 21.72 -4.38
C PHE A 137 -9.06 21.32 -5.65
N PHE A 138 -9.62 20.11 -5.68
CA PHE A 138 -10.37 19.59 -6.81
C PHE A 138 -11.62 20.44 -7.09
N THR A 139 -12.37 20.75 -6.04
CA THR A 139 -13.59 21.56 -6.10
C THR A 139 -13.32 22.97 -6.61
N GLN A 140 -12.27 23.61 -6.11
CA GLN A 140 -11.88 24.96 -6.50
C GLN A 140 -11.39 25.03 -7.95
N GLY A 141 -10.65 24.01 -8.39
CA GLY A 141 -10.17 23.89 -9.76
C GLY A 141 -11.31 23.72 -10.77
N LEU A 142 -12.23 22.79 -10.51
CA LEU A 142 -13.41 22.60 -11.35
C LEU A 142 -14.31 23.83 -11.37
N SER A 143 -14.48 24.48 -10.22
CA SER A 143 -15.23 25.74 -10.15
C SER A 143 -14.56 26.83 -10.99
N GLY A 144 -13.22 26.93 -10.94
CA GLY A 144 -12.45 27.86 -11.77
C GLY A 144 -12.62 27.63 -13.27
N VAL A 145 -12.53 26.36 -13.72
CA VAL A 145 -12.78 25.98 -15.13
C VAL A 145 -14.20 26.33 -15.56
N ALA A 146 -15.20 26.05 -14.71
CA ALA A 146 -16.59 26.40 -14.97
C ALA A 146 -16.78 27.92 -15.12
N ARG A 147 -16.18 28.72 -14.23
CA ARG A 147 -16.21 30.20 -14.26
C ARG A 147 -15.51 30.77 -15.48
N ALA A 148 -14.34 30.24 -15.84
CA ALA A 148 -13.56 30.68 -16.99
C ALA A 148 -14.29 30.43 -18.32
N SER A 149 -14.90 29.25 -18.46
CA SER A 149 -15.64 28.87 -19.66
C SER A 149 -16.93 29.67 -19.83
N GLY A 150 -17.73 29.79 -18.76
CA GLY A 150 -19.06 30.42 -18.80
C GLY A 150 -20.11 29.66 -19.63
N ARG A 151 -19.75 28.57 -20.31
CA ARG A 151 -20.69 27.73 -21.07
C ARG A 151 -21.48 26.80 -20.14
N PRO A 152 -22.82 26.74 -20.23
CA PRO A 152 -23.64 25.88 -19.36
C PRO A 152 -23.19 24.41 -19.33
N ALA A 153 -22.83 23.83 -20.47
CA ALA A 153 -22.36 22.45 -20.56
C ALA A 153 -21.02 22.20 -19.84
N THR A 154 -20.12 23.20 -19.78
CA THR A 154 -18.87 23.08 -19.01
C THR A 154 -19.17 23.12 -17.52
N VAL A 155 -20.08 23.99 -17.08
CA VAL A 155 -20.50 24.04 -15.67
C VAL A 155 -21.16 22.72 -15.26
N ASP A 156 -21.99 22.13 -16.11
CA ASP A 156 -22.60 20.81 -15.86
C ASP A 156 -21.58 19.72 -15.69
N THR A 157 -20.62 19.69 -16.60
CA THR A 157 -19.53 18.72 -16.56
C THR A 157 -18.71 18.88 -15.27
N ALA A 158 -18.43 20.12 -14.87
CA ALA A 158 -17.72 20.40 -13.61
C ALA A 158 -18.52 19.95 -12.38
N LEU A 159 -19.83 20.22 -12.33
CA LEU A 159 -20.69 19.79 -11.22
C LEU A 159 -20.86 18.27 -11.19
N TRP A 160 -20.98 17.60 -12.34
CA TRP A 160 -20.93 16.15 -12.44
C TRP A 160 -19.60 15.56 -11.95
N ALA A 161 -18.47 16.20 -12.26
CA ALA A 161 -17.17 15.80 -11.77
C ALA A 161 -17.05 15.96 -10.24
N VAL A 162 -17.53 17.07 -9.66
CA VAL A 162 -17.59 17.27 -8.19
C VAL A 162 -18.49 16.21 -7.52
N ALA A 163 -19.67 15.94 -8.08
CA ALA A 163 -20.58 14.92 -7.55
C ALA A 163 -19.99 13.49 -7.65
N SER A 164 -19.22 13.22 -8.70
CA SER A 164 -18.51 11.95 -8.87
C SER A 164 -17.36 11.82 -7.88
N GLN A 165 -16.62 12.90 -7.62
CA GLN A 165 -15.60 12.96 -6.56
C GLN A 165 -16.23 12.70 -5.18
N ALA A 166 -17.41 13.25 -4.90
CA ALA A 166 -18.16 12.95 -3.68
C ALA A 166 -18.46 11.45 -3.60
N THR A 167 -19.00 10.90 -4.68
CA THR A 167 -19.36 9.47 -4.77
C THR A 167 -18.15 8.58 -4.53
N LEU A 168 -17.01 8.85 -5.16
CA LEU A 168 -15.77 8.11 -4.94
C LEU A 168 -15.25 8.26 -3.52
N SER A 169 -15.28 9.47 -2.96
CA SER A 169 -14.79 9.76 -1.61
C SER A 169 -15.55 8.96 -0.54
N TYR A 170 -16.87 8.83 -0.69
CA TYR A 170 -17.68 8.02 0.24
C TYR A 170 -17.59 6.53 -0.08
N LEU A 171 -17.81 6.13 -1.32
CA LEU A 171 -17.90 4.73 -1.71
C LEU A 171 -16.58 3.99 -1.42
N VAL A 172 -15.45 4.50 -1.91
CA VAL A 172 -14.14 3.85 -1.73
C VAL A 172 -13.79 3.78 -0.26
N SER A 173 -13.99 4.88 0.48
CA SER A 173 -13.78 4.95 1.92
C SER A 173 -14.60 3.88 2.67
N GLY A 174 -15.90 3.77 2.39
CA GLY A 174 -16.78 2.80 3.03
C GLY A 174 -16.39 1.35 2.74
N TRP A 175 -16.09 1.03 1.48
CA TRP A 175 -15.69 -0.33 1.10
C TRP A 175 -14.33 -0.73 1.67
N VAL A 176 -13.36 0.19 1.72
CA VAL A 176 -12.07 -0.07 2.39
C VAL A 176 -12.27 -0.33 3.87
N LYS A 177 -13.11 0.47 4.55
CA LYS A 177 -13.47 0.23 5.94
C LYS A 177 -14.15 -1.12 6.13
N LEU A 178 -15.13 -1.47 5.29
CA LEU A 178 -15.86 -2.73 5.37
C LEU A 178 -14.95 -3.96 5.25
N MET A 179 -13.87 -3.88 4.46
CA MET A 179 -12.88 -4.95 4.34
C MET A 179 -12.04 -5.12 5.62
N GLY A 180 -11.81 -4.04 6.37
CA GLY A 180 -11.08 -4.05 7.64
C GLY A 180 -11.86 -4.74 8.76
N GLU A 181 -11.22 -5.66 9.48
CA GLU A 181 -11.83 -6.33 10.64
C GLU A 181 -12.30 -5.35 11.73
N PRO A 182 -11.55 -4.28 12.09
CA PRO A 182 -11.96 -3.37 13.16
C PRO A 182 -13.32 -2.71 12.95
N TRP A 183 -13.69 -2.41 11.70
CA TRP A 183 -14.98 -1.80 11.34
C TRP A 183 -16.14 -2.80 11.31
N ARG A 184 -15.83 -4.10 11.20
CA ARG A 184 -16.83 -5.17 11.24
C ARG A 184 -17.12 -5.64 12.66
N ASN A 185 -16.12 -5.59 13.54
CA ASN A 185 -16.26 -6.09 14.92
C ASN A 185 -16.68 -5.00 15.94
N GLY A 186 -16.64 -3.71 15.58
CA GLY A 186 -17.06 -2.61 16.47
C GLY A 186 -15.91 -1.90 17.21
N SER A 187 -14.65 -2.11 16.80
CA SER A 187 -13.46 -1.62 17.52
C SER A 187 -12.76 -0.45 16.82
N ALA A 188 -13.13 -0.11 15.59
CA ALA A 188 -12.47 0.93 14.81
C ALA A 188 -12.60 2.31 15.48
N LEU A 189 -13.81 2.74 15.82
CA LEU A 189 -14.04 4.04 16.45
C LEU A 189 -13.34 4.13 17.80
N LEU A 190 -13.38 3.05 18.60
CA LEU A 190 -12.66 2.99 19.86
C LEU A 190 -11.15 3.16 19.66
N GLY A 191 -10.61 2.51 18.62
CA GLY A 191 -9.21 2.60 18.21
C GLY A 191 -8.78 4.01 17.79
N VAL A 192 -9.66 4.77 17.15
CA VAL A 192 -9.41 6.18 16.79
C VAL A 192 -9.54 7.09 18.02
N MET A 193 -10.59 6.90 18.82
CA MET A 193 -10.89 7.77 19.97
C MET A 193 -9.84 7.69 21.08
N ARG A 194 -9.07 6.60 21.17
CA ARG A 194 -7.95 6.45 22.12
C ARG A 194 -6.65 7.15 21.69
N THR A 195 -6.58 7.70 20.48
CA THR A 195 -5.35 8.34 19.97
C THR A 195 -5.17 9.74 20.55
N ARG A 196 -3.92 10.23 20.60
CA ARG A 196 -3.63 11.61 21.02
C ARG A 196 -3.93 12.64 19.93
N THR A 197 -3.82 12.26 18.66
CA THR A 197 -3.90 13.19 17.52
C THR A 197 -5.33 13.55 17.15
N TYR A 198 -6.23 12.56 17.10
CA TYR A 198 -7.61 12.74 16.63
C TYR A 198 -8.66 12.18 17.61
N GLY A 199 -8.22 11.69 18.77
CA GLY A 199 -9.09 11.08 19.75
C GLY A 199 -9.76 12.08 20.67
N SER A 200 -10.84 11.64 21.30
CA SER A 200 -11.50 12.36 22.38
C SER A 200 -11.63 11.40 23.56
N GLU A 201 -10.97 11.74 24.66
CA GLU A 201 -10.97 10.89 25.86
C GLU A 201 -12.39 10.66 26.39
N TRP A 202 -13.22 11.70 26.36
CA TRP A 202 -14.61 11.60 26.76
C TRP A 202 -15.40 10.64 25.86
N VAL A 203 -15.29 10.79 24.53
CA VAL A 203 -15.97 9.89 23.58
C VAL A 203 -15.44 8.47 23.74
N TRP A 204 -14.13 8.29 23.89
CA TRP A 204 -13.50 6.98 24.12
C TRP A 204 -14.09 6.29 25.36
N ARG A 205 -14.19 7.00 26.50
CA ARG A 205 -14.80 6.45 27.72
C ARG A 205 -16.25 6.02 27.47
N VAL A 206 -17.06 6.86 26.81
CA VAL A 206 -18.45 6.52 26.47
C VAL A 206 -18.55 5.28 25.58
N LEU A 207 -17.72 5.19 24.54
CA LEU A 207 -17.74 4.06 23.60
C LEU A 207 -17.22 2.77 24.25
N ARG A 208 -16.20 2.86 25.12
CA ARG A 208 -15.68 1.75 25.91
C ARG A 208 -16.75 1.19 26.85
N ASP A 209 -17.44 2.07 27.56
CA ASP A 209 -18.44 1.68 28.56
C ASP A 209 -19.76 1.26 27.90
N ARG A 210 -20.01 1.67 26.64
CA ARG A 210 -21.20 1.31 25.85
C ARG A 210 -20.82 0.83 24.44
N PRO A 211 -20.31 -0.40 24.29
CA PRO A 211 -19.85 -0.93 23.01
C PRO A 211 -20.96 -1.01 21.94
N ALA A 212 -22.23 -1.10 22.34
CA ALA A 212 -23.36 -1.04 21.41
C ALA A 212 -23.41 0.31 20.65
N LEU A 213 -23.07 1.43 21.30
CA LEU A 213 -23.03 2.73 20.64
C LEU A 213 -21.91 2.81 19.61
N ALA A 214 -20.74 2.22 19.90
CA ALA A 214 -19.64 2.13 18.94
C ALA A 214 -20.07 1.35 17.69
N ARG A 215 -20.68 0.17 17.90
CA ARG A 215 -21.17 -0.67 16.79
C ARG A 215 -22.24 0.04 15.95
N VAL A 216 -23.19 0.74 16.57
CA VAL A 216 -24.21 1.50 15.84
C VAL A 216 -23.56 2.62 15.02
N GLY A 217 -22.61 3.37 15.60
CA GLY A 217 -21.89 4.42 14.88
C GLY A 217 -21.12 3.87 13.67
N GLU A 218 -20.39 2.77 13.85
CA GLU A 218 -19.64 2.13 12.77
C GLU A 218 -20.53 1.60 11.66
N VAL A 219 -21.62 0.90 12.00
CA VAL A 219 -22.60 0.41 11.01
C VAL A 219 -23.26 1.57 10.29
N ALA A 220 -23.64 2.65 10.98
CA ALA A 220 -24.22 3.83 10.36
C ALA A 220 -23.24 4.48 9.36
N THR A 221 -21.97 4.64 9.74
CA THR A 221 -20.92 5.13 8.82
C THR A 221 -20.77 4.23 7.61
N LEU A 222 -20.68 2.91 7.80
CA LEU A 222 -20.55 1.95 6.70
C LEU A 222 -21.76 2.01 5.74
N VAL A 223 -22.98 2.06 6.26
CA VAL A 223 -24.20 2.16 5.44
C VAL A 223 -24.21 3.48 4.67
N LEU A 224 -23.90 4.60 5.31
CA LEU A 224 -23.85 5.91 4.67
C LEU A 224 -22.75 5.99 3.60
N GLU A 225 -21.60 5.39 3.81
CA GLU A 225 -20.48 5.45 2.86
C GLU A 225 -20.65 4.43 1.72
N CYS A 226 -20.88 3.16 2.03
CA CYS A 226 -21.01 2.09 1.03
C CYS A 226 -22.25 2.26 0.14
N ALA A 227 -23.36 2.75 0.69
CA ALA A 227 -24.59 2.92 -0.06
C ALA A 227 -24.73 4.30 -0.72
N PHE A 228 -23.70 5.16 -0.68
CA PHE A 228 -23.78 6.52 -1.22
C PHE A 228 -24.38 6.62 -2.65
N PRO A 229 -24.07 5.71 -3.60
CA PRO A 229 -24.68 5.73 -4.94
C PRO A 229 -26.21 5.65 -4.97
N ILE A 230 -26.88 5.22 -3.89
CA ILE A 230 -28.34 5.21 -3.81
C ILE A 230 -28.93 6.62 -3.95
N VAL A 231 -28.18 7.67 -3.60
CA VAL A 231 -28.60 9.07 -3.69
C VAL A 231 -29.09 9.48 -5.09
N PHE A 232 -28.58 8.80 -6.13
CA PHE A 232 -28.95 9.05 -7.54
C PHE A 232 -30.34 8.51 -7.92
N VAL A 233 -30.89 7.58 -7.15
CA VAL A 233 -32.22 7.00 -7.38
C VAL A 233 -33.25 7.40 -6.32
N LEU A 234 -32.81 8.03 -5.22
CA LEU A 234 -33.72 8.52 -4.17
C LEU A 234 -34.62 9.66 -4.67
N GLY A 235 -35.88 9.61 -4.24
CA GLY A 235 -36.81 10.74 -4.37
C GLY A 235 -36.38 11.95 -3.53
N PRO A 236 -36.91 13.16 -3.81
CA PRO A 236 -36.38 14.42 -3.27
C PRO A 236 -36.29 14.48 -1.74
N ARG A 237 -37.33 14.01 -1.02
CA ARG A 237 -37.35 13.99 0.45
C ARG A 237 -36.25 13.10 1.03
N MET A 238 -36.16 11.86 0.55
CA MET A 238 -35.16 10.90 1.02
C MET A 238 -33.74 11.33 0.68
N ARG A 239 -33.55 11.95 -0.48
CA ARG A 239 -32.25 12.49 -0.88
C ARG A 239 -31.75 13.60 0.05
N VAL A 240 -32.62 14.57 0.37
CA VAL A 240 -32.27 15.65 1.31
C VAL A 240 -32.00 15.07 2.71
N ALA A 241 -32.79 14.10 3.15
CA ALA A 241 -32.55 13.41 4.43
C ALA A 241 -31.21 12.66 4.44
N TYR A 242 -30.88 11.94 3.37
CA TYR A 242 -29.64 11.18 3.24
C TYR A 242 -28.40 12.08 3.24
N LEU A 243 -28.41 13.15 2.44
CA LEU A 243 -27.32 14.13 2.44
C LEU A 243 -27.23 14.90 3.76
N GLY A 244 -28.36 15.12 4.43
CA GLY A 244 -28.41 15.64 5.80
C GLY A 244 -27.74 14.70 6.80
N ALA A 245 -27.93 13.38 6.69
CA ALA A 245 -27.25 12.39 7.52
C ALA A 245 -25.74 12.38 7.28
N ILE A 246 -25.30 12.47 6.01
CA ILE A 246 -23.88 12.63 5.66
C ILE A 246 -23.30 13.93 6.26
N ALA A 247 -24.03 15.05 6.18
CA ALA A 247 -23.61 16.31 6.79
C ALA A 247 -23.50 16.19 8.33
N GLY A 248 -24.46 15.53 8.97
CA GLY A 248 -24.45 15.27 10.41
C GLY A 248 -23.30 14.38 10.85
N MET A 249 -22.95 13.37 10.05
CA MET A 249 -21.77 12.53 10.27
C MET A 249 -20.49 13.38 10.25
N HIS A 250 -20.31 14.23 9.24
CA HIS A 250 -19.15 15.13 9.16
C HIS A 250 -19.08 16.15 10.29
N LEU A 251 -20.23 16.67 10.73
CA LEU A 251 -20.30 17.56 11.88
C LEU A 251 -19.86 16.83 13.15
N THR A 252 -20.29 15.59 13.33
CA THR A 252 -19.90 14.75 14.46
C THR A 252 -18.38 14.52 14.44
N ILE A 253 -17.83 14.14 13.28
CA ILE A 253 -16.37 13.95 13.09
C ILE A 253 -15.62 15.23 13.44
N ALA A 254 -16.04 16.39 12.92
CA ALA A 254 -15.37 17.66 13.20
C ALA A 254 -15.42 18.01 14.70
N ALA A 255 -16.57 17.79 15.35
CA ALA A 255 -16.76 18.09 16.77
C ALA A 255 -15.99 17.15 17.70
N THR A 256 -15.86 15.87 17.36
CA THR A 256 -15.21 14.88 18.23
C THR A 256 -13.73 14.69 17.94
N MET A 257 -13.28 14.95 16.71
CA MET A 257 -11.90 14.68 16.26
C MET A 257 -11.07 15.95 16.02
N GLY A 258 -11.64 17.14 16.24
CA GLY A 258 -10.94 18.41 16.00
C GLY A 258 -10.67 18.71 14.52
N LEU A 259 -11.36 18.02 13.61
CA LEU A 259 -11.15 18.12 12.16
C LEU A 259 -11.95 19.28 11.54
N GLY A 260 -11.58 20.51 11.88
CA GLY A 260 -12.32 21.73 11.48
C GLY A 260 -12.41 21.96 9.97
N ARG A 261 -11.34 21.67 9.22
CA ARG A 261 -11.29 21.79 7.75
C ARG A 261 -12.13 20.74 7.02
N PHE A 262 -12.35 19.59 7.66
CA PHE A 262 -13.05 18.45 7.09
C PHE A 262 -14.53 18.74 6.81
N LEU A 263 -15.23 19.38 7.75
CA LEU A 263 -16.65 19.71 7.60
C LEU A 263 -16.94 20.55 6.34
N PRO A 264 -16.36 21.75 6.14
CA PRO A 264 -16.64 22.55 4.94
C PRO A 264 -16.15 21.89 3.65
N ALA A 265 -15.09 21.08 3.68
CA ALA A 265 -14.62 20.36 2.50
C ALA A 265 -15.65 19.39 1.94
N PHE A 266 -16.24 18.56 2.81
CA PHE A 266 -17.25 17.59 2.36
C PHE A 266 -18.63 18.20 2.14
N LEU A 267 -18.98 19.28 2.86
CA LEU A 267 -20.17 20.06 2.55
C LEU A 267 -20.08 20.77 1.20
N ALA A 268 -18.88 21.15 0.74
CA ALA A 268 -18.69 21.76 -0.57
C ALA A 268 -19.11 20.85 -1.74
N LEU A 269 -19.07 19.53 -1.53
CA LEU A 269 -19.42 18.54 -2.54
C LEU A 269 -20.95 18.34 -2.69
N GLN A 270 -21.72 18.57 -1.63
CA GLN A 270 -23.15 18.23 -1.60
C GLN A 270 -24.04 19.03 -2.58
N PRO A 271 -23.85 20.35 -2.80
CA PRO A 271 -24.67 21.09 -3.76
C PRO A 271 -24.59 20.49 -5.17
N ALA A 272 -23.41 20.02 -5.58
CA ALA A 272 -23.22 19.36 -6.86
C ALA A 272 -23.99 18.02 -6.93
N VAL A 273 -23.99 17.22 -5.85
CA VAL A 273 -24.77 15.97 -5.77
C VAL A 273 -26.27 16.25 -5.88
N LEU A 274 -26.79 17.25 -5.15
CA LEU A 274 -28.19 17.67 -5.28
C LEU A 274 -28.52 18.11 -6.71
N TYR A 275 -27.64 18.88 -7.33
CA TYR A 275 -27.81 19.39 -8.68
C TYR A 275 -27.91 18.29 -9.73
N VAL A 276 -27.02 17.29 -9.70
CA VAL A 276 -26.98 16.23 -10.73
C VAL A 276 -28.07 15.18 -10.56
N THR A 277 -28.62 15.06 -9.36
CA THR A 277 -29.72 14.14 -9.05
C THR A 277 -31.10 14.80 -9.22
N ALA A 278 -31.18 16.14 -9.31
CA ALA A 278 -32.40 16.85 -9.63
C ALA A 278 -32.95 16.45 -11.01
N ASP A 279 -34.25 16.65 -11.23
CA ASP A 279 -34.84 16.44 -12.55
C ASP A 279 -34.14 17.37 -13.57
N ARG A 280 -33.51 16.77 -14.58
CA ARG A 280 -32.80 17.53 -15.63
C ARG A 280 -33.69 18.53 -16.35
N ARG A 281 -35.03 18.34 -16.33
CA ARG A 281 -36.01 19.25 -16.95
C ARG A 281 -36.30 20.48 -16.09
N SER A 282 -36.03 20.44 -14.78
CA SER A 282 -36.23 21.60 -13.89
C SER A 282 -35.09 22.62 -13.97
N VAL A 283 -34.02 22.31 -14.71
CA VAL A 283 -32.86 23.19 -14.93
C VAL A 283 -33.00 23.91 -16.27
N VAL A 284 -32.81 25.23 -16.29
CA VAL A 284 -32.89 26.05 -17.50
C VAL A 284 -31.57 26.81 -17.73
N PRO A 285 -30.92 26.67 -18.91
CA PRO A 285 -31.16 25.66 -19.94
C PRO A 285 -30.96 24.24 -19.41
N ARG A 286 -31.57 23.26 -20.10
CA ARG A 286 -31.54 21.84 -19.74
C ARG A 286 -30.13 21.33 -19.45
N ARG A 287 -29.98 20.57 -18.37
CA ARG A 287 -28.69 20.01 -17.92
C ARG A 287 -28.10 19.01 -18.92
N HIS A 288 -26.80 19.16 -19.18
CA HIS A 288 -26.02 18.25 -20.00
C HIS A 288 -25.46 17.09 -19.16
N ASP A 289 -25.96 15.87 -19.40
CA ASP A 289 -25.63 14.65 -18.65
C ASP A 289 -24.67 13.71 -19.40
N GLY A 290 -23.78 14.26 -20.25
CA GLY A 290 -22.80 13.45 -20.99
C GLY A 290 -21.64 12.91 -20.13
N PHE A 291 -21.33 13.54 -19.00
CA PHE A 291 -20.18 13.16 -18.16
C PHE A 291 -20.28 11.75 -17.57
N PRO A 292 -21.42 11.30 -17.01
CA PRO A 292 -21.59 9.91 -16.56
C PRO A 292 -21.35 8.87 -17.67
N TRP A 293 -21.71 9.17 -18.92
CA TRP A 293 -21.43 8.29 -20.06
C TRP A 293 -19.94 8.17 -20.34
N VAL A 294 -19.21 9.30 -20.33
CA VAL A 294 -17.75 9.30 -20.47
C VAL A 294 -17.10 8.47 -19.36
N LEU A 295 -17.54 8.64 -18.11
CA LEU A 295 -17.07 7.82 -16.99
C LEU A 295 -17.39 6.33 -17.19
N GLY A 296 -18.58 6.00 -17.68
CA GLY A 296 -18.98 4.63 -17.98
C GLY A 296 -18.09 3.99 -19.04
N VAL A 297 -17.77 4.71 -20.11
CA VAL A 297 -16.86 4.24 -21.18
C VAL A 297 -15.44 4.04 -20.64
N ILE A 298 -14.91 4.99 -19.87
CA ILE A 298 -13.59 4.86 -19.24
C ILE A 298 -13.58 3.67 -18.28
N GLY A 299 -14.62 3.53 -17.45
CA GLY A 299 -14.77 2.41 -16.51
C GLY A 299 -14.81 1.06 -17.22
N ALA A 300 -15.55 0.93 -18.32
CA ALA A 300 -15.61 -0.28 -19.13
C ALA A 300 -14.25 -0.60 -19.77
N ALA A 301 -13.54 0.41 -20.27
CA ALA A 301 -12.20 0.24 -20.83
C ALA A 301 -11.18 -0.22 -19.77
N VAL A 302 -11.18 0.41 -18.59
CA VAL A 302 -10.33 0.04 -17.46
C VAL A 302 -10.66 -1.37 -16.97
N GLY A 303 -11.94 -1.72 -16.84
CA GLY A 303 -12.38 -3.06 -16.44
C GLY A 303 -11.97 -4.13 -17.44
N THR A 304 -12.11 -3.85 -18.75
CA THR A 304 -11.64 -4.75 -19.81
C THR A 304 -10.13 -4.95 -19.75
N GLN A 305 -9.37 -3.86 -19.60
CA GLN A 305 -7.92 -3.91 -19.44
C GLN A 305 -7.53 -4.74 -18.21
N ALA A 306 -8.20 -4.57 -17.07
CA ALA A 306 -7.94 -5.29 -15.84
C ALA A 306 -8.09 -6.82 -16.05
N VAL A 307 -9.19 -7.25 -16.68
CA VAL A 307 -9.43 -8.67 -17.01
C VAL A 307 -8.39 -9.21 -17.98
N VAL A 308 -8.10 -8.48 -19.06
CA VAL A 308 -7.09 -8.90 -20.07
C VAL A 308 -5.72 -9.05 -19.42
N ARG A 309 -5.28 -8.07 -18.62
CA ARG A 309 -3.99 -8.10 -17.92
C ARG A 309 -3.92 -9.26 -16.95
N GLN A 310 -4.97 -9.49 -16.16
CA GLN A 310 -5.05 -10.64 -15.26
C GLN A 310 -4.86 -11.97 -15.99
N VAL A 311 -5.53 -12.17 -17.13
CA VAL A 311 -5.40 -13.40 -17.92
C VAL A 311 -4.01 -13.54 -18.52
N VAL A 312 -3.44 -12.45 -19.04
CA VAL A 312 -2.09 -12.45 -19.63
C VAL A 312 -1.05 -12.78 -18.55
N ASP A 313 -1.10 -12.13 -17.40
CA ASP A 313 -0.17 -12.34 -16.31
C ASP A 313 -0.28 -13.76 -15.75
N ALA A 314 -1.51 -14.27 -15.58
CA ALA A 314 -1.74 -15.65 -15.14
C ALA A 314 -1.22 -16.70 -16.13
N ARG A 315 -1.30 -16.45 -17.44
CA ARG A 315 -0.76 -17.35 -18.46
C ARG A 315 0.76 -17.31 -18.51
N ARG A 316 1.35 -16.11 -18.42
CA ARG A 316 2.80 -15.90 -18.46
C ARG A 316 3.48 -16.49 -17.22
N SER A 317 2.89 -16.28 -16.04
CA SER A 317 3.50 -16.76 -14.78
C SER A 317 3.62 -18.29 -14.72
N ARG A 318 2.73 -19.03 -15.41
CA ARG A 318 2.67 -20.50 -15.41
C ARG A 318 3.64 -21.15 -16.40
N ARG A 319 4.33 -20.37 -17.22
CA ARG A 319 5.31 -20.91 -18.17
C ARG A 319 6.65 -21.07 -17.45
N PRO A 320 7.31 -22.25 -17.56
CA PRO A 320 8.70 -22.38 -17.14
C PRO A 320 9.56 -21.34 -17.87
N ARG A 321 10.49 -20.73 -17.13
CA ARG A 321 11.43 -19.71 -17.62
C ARG A 321 12.71 -20.37 -18.13
N ALA A 322 13.64 -19.57 -18.67
CA ALA A 322 14.85 -20.11 -19.29
C ALA A 322 15.68 -20.92 -18.28
N GLY A 323 16.11 -22.13 -18.69
CA GLY A 323 16.88 -23.03 -17.82
C GLY A 323 16.06 -23.79 -16.77
N GLN A 324 14.74 -23.58 -16.72
CA GLN A 324 13.85 -24.35 -15.84
C GLN A 324 13.32 -25.60 -16.55
N THR A 325 13.26 -26.68 -15.80
CA THR A 325 12.57 -27.92 -16.17
C THR A 325 11.45 -28.17 -15.17
N VAL A 326 10.37 -28.83 -15.60
CA VAL A 326 9.28 -29.21 -14.68
C VAL A 326 9.50 -30.65 -14.25
N VAL A 327 9.66 -30.87 -12.95
CA VAL A 327 9.86 -32.17 -12.33
C VAL A 327 8.62 -32.54 -11.53
N GLU A 328 8.13 -33.75 -11.68
CA GLU A 328 7.05 -34.30 -10.84
C GLU A 328 7.66 -35.06 -9.67
N THR A 329 7.19 -34.78 -8.46
CA THR A 329 7.69 -35.40 -7.22
C THR A 329 6.73 -36.49 -6.74
N PRO A 330 7.17 -37.39 -5.84
CA PRO A 330 6.29 -38.43 -5.26
C PRO A 330 5.08 -37.88 -4.51
N THR A 331 5.11 -36.61 -4.08
CA THR A 331 3.98 -35.95 -3.43
C THR A 331 2.90 -35.50 -4.40
N GLY A 332 3.13 -35.64 -5.72
CA GLY A 332 2.26 -35.13 -6.78
C GLY A 332 2.50 -33.66 -7.12
N SER A 333 3.51 -33.02 -6.52
CA SER A 333 3.94 -31.68 -6.92
C SER A 333 4.60 -31.70 -8.29
N ARG A 334 4.28 -30.71 -9.12
CA ARG A 334 5.03 -30.37 -10.33
C ARG A 334 5.83 -29.11 -10.05
N LEU A 335 7.15 -29.21 -9.99
CA LEU A 335 8.03 -28.12 -9.60
C LEU A 335 8.86 -27.63 -10.78
N ALA A 336 8.91 -26.32 -10.99
CA ALA A 336 9.87 -25.70 -11.89
C ALA A 336 11.23 -25.62 -11.18
N VAL A 337 12.21 -26.35 -11.70
CA VAL A 337 13.53 -26.56 -11.11
C VAL A 337 14.60 -26.14 -12.10
N ARG A 338 15.63 -25.46 -11.60
CA ARG A 338 16.84 -25.11 -12.33
C ARG A 338 18.05 -25.65 -11.58
N TYR A 339 18.70 -26.62 -12.20
CA TYR A 339 19.95 -27.21 -11.75
C TYR A 339 21.09 -26.74 -12.66
N ARG A 340 22.16 -26.21 -12.07
CA ARG A 340 23.40 -25.86 -12.77
C ARG A 340 24.53 -26.72 -12.21
N PRO A 341 25.14 -27.61 -12.98
CA PRO A 341 26.27 -28.41 -12.50
C PRO A 341 27.52 -27.54 -12.28
N ALA A 342 28.40 -27.99 -11.39
CA ALA A 342 29.72 -27.38 -11.18
C ALA A 342 30.64 -27.62 -12.39
N THR A 343 31.58 -26.70 -12.64
CA THR A 343 32.60 -26.87 -13.68
C THR A 343 33.63 -27.94 -13.35
N SER A 344 33.86 -28.20 -12.06
CA SER A 344 34.75 -29.26 -11.56
C SER A 344 34.19 -30.67 -11.76
N GLY A 345 32.89 -30.80 -12.08
CA GLY A 345 32.23 -32.08 -12.30
C GLY A 345 31.66 -32.70 -11.01
N PRO A 346 31.37 -34.02 -11.04
CA PRO A 346 30.78 -34.74 -9.90
C PRO A 346 31.64 -34.64 -8.63
N GLY A 347 30.98 -34.64 -7.46
CA GLY A 347 31.64 -34.52 -6.15
C GLY A 347 31.90 -33.07 -5.70
N ALA A 348 31.62 -32.08 -6.54
CA ALA A 348 31.61 -30.67 -6.16
C ALA A 348 30.48 -30.36 -5.15
N PRO A 349 30.62 -29.30 -4.31
CA PRO A 349 29.56 -28.90 -3.40
C PRO A 349 28.26 -28.56 -4.15
N LEU A 350 27.13 -29.04 -3.62
CA LEU A 350 25.79 -28.68 -4.10
C LEU A 350 25.18 -27.62 -3.17
N VAL A 351 24.90 -26.44 -3.72
CA VAL A 351 24.21 -25.36 -3.02
C VAL A 351 22.73 -25.33 -3.41
N VAL A 352 21.86 -25.57 -2.44
CA VAL A 352 20.40 -25.63 -2.62
C VAL A 352 19.77 -24.38 -2.02
N PHE A 353 18.97 -23.68 -2.80
CA PHE A 353 18.37 -22.41 -2.38
C PHE A 353 16.89 -22.56 -2.03
N GLU A 354 16.52 -22.11 -0.84
CA GLU A 354 15.16 -22.08 -0.33
C GLU A 354 14.60 -20.65 -0.34
N ASN A 355 13.58 -20.40 -1.18
CA ASN A 355 13.11 -19.04 -1.45
C ASN A 355 12.47 -18.37 -0.22
N SER A 356 12.46 -17.04 -0.22
CA SER A 356 11.63 -16.25 0.71
C SER A 356 10.12 -16.44 0.46
N LEU A 357 9.30 -15.88 1.35
CA LEU A 357 7.86 -15.78 1.17
C LEU A 357 7.56 -14.94 -0.08
N VAL A 358 6.57 -15.33 -0.89
CA VAL A 358 6.19 -14.57 -2.10
C VAL A 358 7.36 -14.41 -3.09
N ALA A 359 8.36 -15.31 -3.10
CA ALA A 359 9.51 -15.25 -4.01
C ALA A 359 9.54 -16.42 -5.02
N VAL A 360 10.36 -16.26 -6.06
CA VAL A 360 10.66 -17.27 -7.09
C VAL A 360 12.17 -17.42 -7.27
N GLN A 361 12.60 -18.51 -7.90
CA GLN A 361 14.00 -18.93 -7.95
C GLN A 361 14.98 -17.92 -8.58
N GLU A 362 14.54 -17.02 -9.45
CA GLU A 362 15.38 -15.96 -10.05
C GLU A 362 15.85 -14.94 -9.03
N TYR A 363 15.21 -14.90 -7.86
CA TYR A 363 15.65 -14.09 -6.73
C TYR A 363 17.10 -14.41 -6.30
N TRP A 364 17.58 -15.63 -6.60
CA TRP A 364 18.93 -16.09 -6.28
C TRP A 364 19.98 -15.79 -7.34
N ASP A 365 19.58 -15.34 -8.54
CA ASP A 365 20.50 -15.13 -9.67
C ASP A 365 21.72 -14.26 -9.32
N PRO A 366 21.57 -13.15 -8.54
CA PRO A 366 22.72 -12.33 -8.15
C PRO A 366 23.73 -13.09 -7.27
N ILE A 367 23.25 -13.90 -6.31
CA ILE A 367 24.14 -14.69 -5.44
C ILE A 367 24.79 -15.82 -6.22
N ILE A 368 24.03 -16.53 -7.08
CA ILE A 368 24.54 -17.60 -7.94
C ILE A 368 25.63 -17.10 -8.90
N ALA A 369 25.55 -15.83 -9.33
CA ALA A 369 26.60 -15.19 -10.11
C ALA A 369 27.90 -15.02 -9.30
N GLU A 370 27.81 -14.60 -8.03
CA GLU A 370 28.97 -14.46 -7.13
C GLU A 370 29.60 -15.82 -6.77
N LEU A 371 28.81 -16.89 -6.67
CA LEU A 371 29.34 -18.23 -6.42
C LEU A 371 30.15 -18.80 -7.59
N GLY A 372 29.99 -18.27 -8.80
CA GLY A 372 30.74 -18.73 -9.98
C GLY A 372 30.49 -20.20 -10.33
N GLY A 373 31.34 -20.81 -11.15
CA GLY A 373 31.19 -22.20 -11.62
C GLY A 373 31.68 -23.28 -10.66
N ASP A 374 32.29 -22.91 -9.54
CA ASP A 374 33.01 -23.85 -8.66
C ASP A 374 32.06 -24.78 -7.86
N VAL A 375 30.77 -24.44 -7.78
CA VAL A 375 29.73 -25.20 -7.08
C VAL A 375 28.56 -25.52 -8.00
N ALA A 376 27.90 -26.65 -7.74
CA ALA A 376 26.61 -26.96 -8.34
C ALA A 376 25.53 -26.15 -7.60
N THR A 377 24.51 -25.68 -8.32
CA THR A 377 23.42 -24.91 -7.71
C THR A 377 22.07 -25.51 -8.08
N LEU A 378 21.19 -25.63 -7.10
CA LEU A 378 19.81 -26.09 -7.26
C LEU A 378 18.85 -25.02 -6.74
N THR A 379 18.00 -24.53 -7.64
CA THR A 379 16.92 -23.59 -7.31
C THR A 379 15.60 -24.13 -7.81
N TYR A 380 14.50 -23.80 -7.14
CA TYR A 380 13.17 -24.27 -7.53
C TYR A 380 12.08 -23.29 -7.08
N ASP A 381 10.93 -23.31 -7.76
CA ASP A 381 9.72 -22.60 -7.34
C ASP A 381 8.88 -23.53 -6.45
N ARG A 382 8.49 -23.09 -5.25
CA ARG A 382 7.59 -23.87 -4.38
C ARG A 382 6.19 -24.06 -5.01
N PRO A 383 5.43 -25.10 -4.63
CA PRO A 383 4.07 -25.28 -5.10
C PRO A 383 3.20 -24.03 -4.91
N GLY A 384 2.65 -23.49 -6.01
CA GLY A 384 1.86 -22.26 -5.95
C GLY A 384 2.56 -21.03 -6.52
N THR A 385 3.90 -21.08 -6.62
CA THR A 385 4.70 -20.00 -7.18
C THR A 385 5.15 -20.33 -8.60
N GLY A 386 5.37 -19.28 -9.43
CA GLY A 386 5.74 -19.41 -10.83
C GLY A 386 5.00 -20.50 -11.61
N ALA A 387 5.77 -21.40 -12.22
CA ALA A 387 5.27 -22.52 -13.01
C ALA A 387 4.99 -23.79 -12.19
N SER A 388 5.36 -23.82 -10.90
CA SER A 388 5.14 -24.96 -10.02
C SER A 388 3.69 -25.10 -9.60
N THR A 389 3.17 -26.31 -9.40
CA THR A 389 1.79 -26.61 -8.98
C THR A 389 1.72 -27.84 -8.07
N ALA A 390 0.97 -27.75 -6.98
CA ALA A 390 0.51 -28.92 -6.23
C ALA A 390 -0.82 -28.57 -5.51
N PRO A 391 -1.94 -29.24 -5.81
CA PRO A 391 -3.18 -29.04 -5.08
C PRO A 391 -3.02 -29.46 -3.61
N GLY A 392 -3.28 -28.55 -2.67
CA GLY A 392 -3.31 -28.88 -1.23
C GLY A 392 -1.95 -29.11 -0.57
N ALA A 393 -0.85 -28.62 -1.15
CA ALA A 393 0.47 -28.75 -0.53
C ALA A 393 0.51 -28.11 0.88
N THR A 394 1.19 -28.81 1.78
CA THR A 394 1.45 -28.39 3.16
C THR A 394 2.93 -28.12 3.35
N LEU A 395 3.34 -27.58 4.51
CA LEU A 395 4.77 -27.45 4.82
C LEU A 395 5.50 -28.81 4.81
N ALA A 396 4.83 -29.90 5.21
CA ALA A 396 5.38 -31.25 5.10
C ALA A 396 5.59 -31.68 3.63
N THR A 397 4.69 -31.30 2.74
CA THR A 397 4.85 -31.52 1.28
C THR A 397 6.12 -30.83 0.77
N TYR A 398 6.43 -29.62 1.26
CA TYR A 398 7.64 -28.89 0.85
C TYR A 398 8.92 -29.60 1.31
N ALA A 399 8.93 -30.16 2.52
CA ALA A 399 10.04 -30.95 3.04
C ALA A 399 10.31 -32.19 2.17
N GLU A 400 9.26 -32.93 1.84
CA GLU A 400 9.35 -34.12 1.00
C GLU A 400 9.80 -33.80 -0.43
N ASP A 401 9.29 -32.69 -0.98
CA ASP A 401 9.69 -32.17 -2.28
C ASP A 401 11.17 -31.76 -2.29
N LEU A 402 11.63 -31.01 -1.29
CA LEU A 402 13.03 -30.62 -1.14
C LEU A 402 13.93 -31.85 -1.02
N ARG A 403 13.56 -32.81 -0.16
CA ARG A 403 14.28 -34.09 -0.01
C ARG A 403 14.40 -34.84 -1.33
N PHE A 404 13.32 -34.91 -2.12
CA PHE A 404 13.33 -35.54 -3.42
C PHE A 404 14.25 -34.80 -4.42
N LEU A 405 14.19 -33.47 -4.47
CA LEU A 405 15.04 -32.67 -5.35
C LEU A 405 16.53 -32.79 -4.98
N VAL A 406 16.85 -32.78 -3.69
CA VAL A 406 18.20 -33.02 -3.19
C VAL A 406 18.67 -34.42 -3.58
N GLY A 407 17.88 -35.47 -3.30
CA GLY A 407 18.24 -36.85 -3.67
C GLY A 407 18.40 -37.09 -5.18
N ARG A 408 17.74 -36.28 -6.02
CA ARG A 408 17.84 -36.34 -7.47
C ARG A 408 19.12 -35.70 -8.03
N HIS A 409 19.65 -34.68 -7.36
CA HIS A 409 20.72 -33.81 -7.89
C HIS A 409 22.01 -33.82 -7.06
N ALA A 410 21.96 -34.33 -5.83
CA ALA A 410 23.14 -34.48 -5.00
C ALA A 410 23.94 -35.70 -5.45
N ASP A 411 25.14 -35.45 -5.95
CA ASP A 411 26.18 -36.46 -6.08
C ASP A 411 26.82 -36.75 -4.70
N ASP A 412 28.00 -37.34 -4.67
CA ASP A 412 28.76 -37.62 -3.43
C ASP A 412 29.42 -36.36 -2.80
N GLY A 413 29.15 -35.17 -3.35
CA GLY A 413 29.67 -33.90 -2.86
C GLY A 413 28.92 -33.35 -1.64
N PRO A 414 29.53 -32.41 -0.88
CA PRO A 414 28.92 -31.83 0.30
C PRO A 414 27.71 -30.96 -0.06
N ILE A 415 26.64 -31.06 0.73
CA ILE A 415 25.38 -30.32 0.51
C ILE A 415 25.34 -29.08 1.40
N TRP A 416 25.07 -27.93 0.80
CA TRP A 416 24.88 -26.65 1.46
C TRP A 416 23.46 -26.13 1.21
N LEU A 417 22.78 -25.68 2.25
CA LEU A 417 21.45 -25.09 2.15
C LEU A 417 21.54 -23.58 2.37
N VAL A 418 20.91 -22.78 1.50
CA VAL A 418 20.87 -21.32 1.63
C VAL A 418 19.42 -20.87 1.64
N GLY A 419 18.97 -20.25 2.72
CA GLY A 419 17.60 -19.79 2.89
C GLY A 419 17.53 -18.32 3.28
N HIS A 420 16.65 -17.56 2.64
CA HIS A 420 16.38 -16.15 3.00
C HIS A 420 15.04 -16.00 3.67
N SER A 421 14.97 -15.22 4.74
CA SER A 421 13.71 -14.85 5.40
C SER A 421 12.90 -16.09 5.77
N PHE A 422 11.67 -16.23 5.25
CA PHE A 422 10.84 -17.42 5.44
C PHE A 422 11.51 -18.73 4.97
N GLY A 423 12.38 -18.68 3.97
CA GLY A 423 13.16 -19.85 3.57
C GLY A 423 14.10 -20.34 4.67
N GLY A 424 14.61 -19.43 5.50
CA GLY A 424 15.38 -19.81 6.69
C GLY A 424 14.55 -20.55 7.75
N HIS A 425 13.27 -20.17 7.91
CA HIS A 425 12.32 -20.92 8.75
C HIS A 425 12.12 -22.35 8.24
N LEU A 426 11.89 -22.51 6.93
CA LEU A 426 11.71 -23.82 6.30
C LEU A 426 12.95 -24.70 6.44
N LEU A 427 14.15 -24.16 6.24
CA LEU A 427 15.40 -24.91 6.40
C LEU A 427 15.61 -25.33 7.86
N ARG A 428 15.37 -24.45 8.83
CA ARG A 428 15.41 -24.82 10.25
C ARG A 428 14.40 -25.90 10.61
N ARG A 429 13.29 -26.02 9.85
CA ARG A 429 12.28 -27.06 10.08
C ARG A 429 12.66 -28.40 9.46
N HIS A 430 13.28 -28.40 8.28
CA HIS A 430 13.38 -29.59 7.43
C HIS A 430 14.80 -30.05 7.08
N ALA A 431 15.85 -29.28 7.41
CA ALA A 431 17.23 -29.67 7.09
C ALA A 431 17.63 -31.03 7.70
N ALA A 432 17.16 -31.33 8.91
CA ALA A 432 17.38 -32.61 9.58
C ALA A 432 16.66 -33.80 8.93
N GLU A 433 15.63 -33.54 8.13
CA GLU A 433 14.77 -34.56 7.52
C GLU A 433 15.19 -34.92 6.09
N LEU A 434 16.27 -34.31 5.58
CA LEU A 434 16.74 -34.52 4.20
C LEU A 434 17.30 -35.93 3.92
N GLY A 435 17.66 -36.69 4.96
CA GLY A 435 18.19 -38.05 4.80
C GLY A 435 19.54 -38.12 4.07
N ARG A 436 20.28 -37.01 4.04
CA ARG A 436 21.63 -36.85 3.50
C ARG A 436 22.43 -35.95 4.44
N ASP A 437 23.74 -36.15 4.51
CA ASP A 437 24.61 -35.31 5.33
C ASP A 437 24.69 -33.90 4.74
N VAL A 438 24.22 -32.93 5.52
CA VAL A 438 24.28 -31.50 5.18
C VAL A 438 25.58 -30.96 5.76
N ALA A 439 26.47 -30.48 4.90
CA ALA A 439 27.75 -29.90 5.32
C ALA A 439 27.55 -28.54 6.00
N GLY A 440 26.55 -27.76 5.57
CA GLY A 440 26.24 -26.50 6.24
C GLY A 440 24.96 -25.81 5.77
N VAL A 441 24.55 -24.81 6.54
CA VAL A 441 23.35 -23.99 6.32
C VAL A 441 23.68 -22.52 6.46
N VAL A 442 23.36 -21.74 5.43
CA VAL A 442 23.45 -20.27 5.43
C VAL A 442 22.06 -19.67 5.51
N LEU A 443 21.81 -18.89 6.57
CA LEU A 443 20.55 -18.22 6.83
C LEU A 443 20.69 -16.72 6.61
N LEU A 444 20.02 -16.20 5.59
CA LEU A 444 20.02 -14.77 5.25
C LEU A 444 18.79 -14.10 5.87
N ASP A 445 19.00 -13.27 6.88
CA ASP A 445 17.99 -12.52 7.63
C ASP A 445 16.73 -13.35 7.94
N PRO A 446 16.89 -14.53 8.58
CA PRO A 446 15.86 -15.57 8.62
C PRO A 446 14.66 -15.23 9.50
N THR A 447 13.46 -15.69 9.11
CA THR A 447 12.30 -15.68 10.00
C THR A 447 12.45 -16.78 11.06
N THR A 448 12.38 -16.41 12.34
CA THR A 448 12.60 -17.31 13.48
C THR A 448 11.70 -16.91 14.66
N GLY A 449 11.56 -17.78 15.67
CA GLY A 449 10.89 -17.39 16.91
C GLY A 449 11.73 -16.43 17.74
N PHE A 450 11.07 -15.60 18.54
CA PHE A 450 11.73 -14.61 19.38
C PHE A 450 12.24 -15.22 20.68
N VAL A 451 13.38 -14.71 21.19
CA VAL A 451 13.91 -15.10 22.52
C VAL A 451 12.97 -14.58 23.60
N ASP A 452 12.63 -13.29 23.48
CA ASP A 452 11.75 -12.55 24.37
C ASP A 452 10.45 -12.17 23.65
N ARG A 453 9.53 -11.54 24.39
CA ARG A 453 8.30 -11.01 23.80
C ARG A 453 8.67 -9.93 22.76
N PRO A 454 8.22 -10.05 21.50
CA PRO A 454 8.52 -9.05 20.47
C PRO A 454 7.91 -7.69 20.86
N ASP A 455 8.58 -6.62 20.46
CA ASP A 455 8.09 -5.26 20.63
C ASP A 455 6.87 -4.96 19.72
N GLU A 456 6.23 -3.81 19.97
CA GLU A 456 5.05 -3.39 19.21
C GLU A 456 5.36 -3.12 17.72
N ASP A 457 6.60 -2.77 17.37
CA ASP A 457 6.99 -2.49 15.99
C ASP A 457 7.05 -3.78 15.17
N VAL A 458 7.66 -4.82 15.72
CA VAL A 458 7.67 -6.18 15.13
C VAL A 458 6.25 -6.73 15.04
N LEU A 459 5.44 -6.59 16.09
CA LEU A 459 4.04 -7.03 16.06
C LEU A 459 3.21 -6.27 15.03
N THR A 460 3.48 -4.97 14.85
CA THR A 460 2.84 -4.14 13.83
C THR A 460 3.26 -4.58 12.43
N ALA A 461 4.53 -4.90 12.21
CA ALA A 461 5.01 -5.44 10.94
C ALA A 461 4.36 -6.79 10.60
N VAL A 462 4.26 -7.71 11.57
CA VAL A 462 3.57 -9.00 11.43
C VAL A 462 2.09 -8.82 11.08
N ARG A 463 1.38 -7.94 11.79
CA ARG A 463 -0.02 -7.62 11.49
C ARG A 463 -0.18 -7.01 10.10
N SER A 464 0.69 -6.08 9.74
CA SER A 464 0.68 -5.42 8.43
C SER A 464 0.89 -6.42 7.30
N LEU A 465 1.80 -7.39 7.47
CA LEU A 465 2.01 -8.48 6.52
C LEU A 465 0.78 -9.38 6.42
N THR A 466 0.21 -9.78 7.57
CA THR A 466 -0.97 -10.65 7.67
C THR A 466 -2.21 -10.03 7.02
N ASP A 467 -2.47 -8.75 7.29
CA ASP A 467 -3.60 -7.99 6.75
C ASP A 467 -3.38 -7.59 5.27
N GLY A 468 -2.13 -7.47 4.84
CA GLY A 468 -1.75 -7.13 3.47
C GLY A 468 -2.04 -8.25 2.46
N PHE A 469 -1.92 -9.51 2.87
CA PHE A 469 -2.12 -10.67 1.99
C PHE A 469 -3.51 -10.73 1.33
N PRO A 470 -4.64 -10.68 2.08
CA PRO A 470 -5.97 -10.69 1.48
C PRO A 470 -6.21 -9.51 0.54
N LEU A 471 -5.72 -8.32 0.89
CA LEU A 471 -5.87 -7.12 0.08
C LEU A 471 -5.13 -7.26 -1.26
N MET A 472 -3.90 -7.75 -1.22
CA MET A 472 -3.11 -7.98 -2.42
C MET A 472 -3.72 -9.08 -3.28
N GLU A 473 -4.12 -10.22 -2.69
CA GLU A 473 -4.80 -11.29 -3.41
C GLU A 473 -6.07 -10.77 -4.12
N TRP A 474 -6.91 -10.00 -3.40
CA TRP A 474 -8.14 -9.43 -3.95
C TRP A 474 -7.86 -8.46 -5.10
N SER A 475 -6.91 -7.55 -4.92
CA SER A 475 -6.49 -6.57 -5.93
C SER A 475 -6.03 -7.25 -7.22
N LEU A 476 -5.19 -8.28 -7.11
CA LEU A 476 -4.69 -9.04 -8.25
C LEU A 476 -5.78 -9.90 -8.90
N ARG A 477 -6.67 -10.52 -8.10
CA ARG A 477 -7.79 -11.33 -8.60
C ARG A 477 -8.86 -10.50 -9.32
N THR A 478 -8.88 -9.20 -9.10
CA THR A 478 -9.79 -8.25 -9.76
C THR A 478 -9.10 -7.46 -10.88
N GLY A 479 -7.86 -7.84 -11.23
CA GLY A 479 -7.14 -7.33 -12.40
C GLY A 479 -6.41 -6.01 -12.20
N TRP A 480 -6.22 -5.55 -10.96
CA TRP A 480 -5.46 -4.33 -10.65
C TRP A 480 -3.94 -4.53 -10.60
N GLY A 481 -3.45 -5.74 -10.89
CA GLY A 481 -2.01 -6.05 -10.84
C GLY A 481 -1.14 -5.17 -11.73
N TRP A 482 -1.67 -4.57 -12.80
CA TRP A 482 -0.92 -3.63 -13.63
C TRP A 482 -0.50 -2.34 -12.90
N LEU A 483 -1.14 -2.01 -11.78
CA LEU A 483 -0.74 -0.92 -10.89
C LEU A 483 0.42 -1.31 -9.96
N LEU A 484 0.66 -2.61 -9.77
CA LEU A 484 1.76 -3.10 -8.95
C LEU A 484 3.08 -2.92 -9.70
N ASP A 485 3.94 -2.06 -9.15
CA ASP A 485 5.33 -1.93 -9.59
C ASP A 485 6.22 -2.92 -8.82
N ALA A 486 6.27 -4.16 -9.31
CA ALA A 486 7.10 -5.22 -8.73
C ALA A 486 8.62 -4.94 -8.90
N THR A 487 9.02 -3.97 -9.72
CA THR A 487 10.43 -3.68 -10.01
C THR A 487 11.18 -3.04 -8.84
N THR A 488 10.46 -2.57 -7.82
CA THR A 488 11.02 -1.79 -6.71
C THR A 488 11.45 -2.62 -5.50
N TRP A 489 10.94 -3.85 -5.36
CA TRP A 489 11.21 -4.72 -4.20
C TRP A 489 11.42 -6.19 -4.57
N ALA A 490 10.97 -6.64 -5.75
CA ALA A 490 10.90 -8.06 -6.10
C ALA A 490 11.78 -8.48 -7.30
N ILE A 491 12.42 -7.51 -7.96
CA ILE A 491 13.25 -7.74 -9.14
C ILE A 491 14.68 -7.31 -8.80
N PRO A 492 15.67 -8.21 -8.83
CA PRO A 492 17.08 -7.89 -8.65
C PRO A 492 17.49 -6.68 -9.50
N ALA A 493 18.37 -5.84 -8.98
CA ALA A 493 18.80 -4.62 -9.63
C ALA A 493 19.47 -4.92 -11.00
N ARG A 494 18.69 -4.92 -12.08
CA ARG A 494 19.02 -4.60 -13.50
C ARG A 494 20.35 -5.08 -14.13
N GLN A 495 21.11 -5.96 -13.49
CA GLN A 495 22.42 -6.42 -13.95
C GLN A 495 22.27 -7.82 -14.51
N GLY A 496 21.81 -7.90 -15.77
CA GLY A 496 21.67 -9.14 -16.53
C GLY A 496 20.27 -9.32 -17.11
N ARG A 497 20.15 -10.14 -18.15
CA ARG A 497 18.90 -10.53 -18.83
C ARG A 497 17.93 -11.28 -17.89
N SER A 498 17.46 -10.64 -16.83
CA SER A 498 16.38 -11.20 -16.02
C SER A 498 15.10 -11.16 -16.84
N ASP A 499 14.43 -12.32 -16.94
CA ASP A 499 13.09 -12.39 -17.48
C ASP A 499 12.17 -11.41 -16.73
N ASP A 500 11.24 -10.76 -17.43
CA ASP A 500 10.27 -9.88 -16.77
C ASP A 500 9.44 -10.70 -15.77
N LEU A 501 9.74 -10.55 -14.47
CA LEU A 501 9.06 -11.25 -13.38
C LEU A 501 7.74 -10.59 -12.99
N SER A 502 7.40 -9.43 -13.54
CA SER A 502 6.15 -8.73 -13.21
C SER A 502 4.91 -9.63 -13.32
N PRO A 503 4.73 -10.48 -14.35
CA PRO A 503 3.58 -11.38 -14.45
C PRO A 503 3.43 -12.35 -13.28
N VAL A 504 4.55 -12.71 -12.63
CA VAL A 504 4.57 -13.64 -11.49
C VAL A 504 4.05 -12.94 -10.24
N TYR A 505 4.61 -11.77 -9.94
CA TYR A 505 4.20 -10.96 -8.79
C TYR A 505 2.80 -10.35 -8.95
N ARG A 506 2.34 -10.15 -10.18
CA ARG A 506 0.97 -9.71 -10.51
C ARG A 506 -0.04 -10.84 -10.52
N ASN A 507 0.36 -12.08 -10.21
CA ASN A 507 -0.55 -13.19 -10.10
C ASN A 507 -1.02 -13.40 -8.65
N ALA A 508 -2.32 -13.31 -8.42
CA ALA A 508 -2.95 -13.55 -7.12
C ALA A 508 -2.58 -14.91 -6.49
N ARG A 509 -2.21 -15.89 -7.32
CA ARG A 509 -1.80 -17.23 -6.87
C ARG A 509 -0.55 -17.20 -5.98
N LEU A 510 0.45 -16.38 -6.32
CA LEU A 510 1.68 -16.24 -5.54
C LEU A 510 1.34 -15.75 -4.12
N TRP A 511 0.51 -14.71 -4.03
CA TRP A 511 0.10 -14.09 -2.78
C TRP A 511 -0.81 -14.98 -1.93
N ARG A 512 -1.70 -15.74 -2.57
CA ARG A 512 -2.48 -16.78 -1.88
C ARG A 512 -1.59 -17.85 -1.28
N THR A 513 -0.54 -18.25 -2.00
CA THR A 513 0.44 -19.22 -1.52
C THR A 513 1.19 -18.67 -0.32
N GLY A 514 1.76 -17.45 -0.44
CA GLY A 514 2.43 -16.79 0.69
C GLY A 514 1.52 -16.59 1.91
N ARG A 515 0.24 -16.28 1.71
CA ARG A 515 -0.73 -16.21 2.81
C ARG A 515 -0.90 -17.56 3.51
N ALA A 516 -1.06 -18.64 2.75
CA ALA A 516 -1.22 -19.98 3.30
C ALA A 516 0.05 -20.46 4.02
N GLU A 517 1.22 -20.19 3.44
CA GLU A 517 2.54 -20.45 4.04
C GLU A 517 2.69 -19.72 5.38
N TRP A 518 2.38 -18.42 5.41
CA TRP A 518 2.46 -17.59 6.61
C TRP A 518 1.51 -18.07 7.72
N GLN A 519 0.25 -18.37 7.37
CA GLN A 519 -0.73 -18.89 8.32
C GLN A 519 -0.36 -20.27 8.87
N ALA A 520 0.28 -21.12 8.06
CA ALA A 520 0.74 -22.43 8.49
C ALA A 520 1.97 -22.36 9.41
N ALA A 521 2.84 -21.36 9.23
CA ALA A 521 4.04 -21.18 10.03
C ALA A 521 3.82 -20.45 11.35
N GLU A 522 2.74 -19.68 11.51
CA GLU A 522 2.46 -18.92 12.73
C GLU A 522 2.51 -19.79 14.02
N PRO A 523 1.86 -20.97 14.09
CA PRO A 523 1.95 -21.82 15.27
C PRO A 523 3.39 -22.27 15.57
N ASP A 524 4.16 -22.58 14.53
CA ASP A 524 5.56 -23.02 14.66
C ASP A 524 6.44 -21.88 15.17
N LEU A 525 6.28 -20.66 14.65
CA LEU A 525 7.06 -19.49 15.06
C LEU A 525 6.75 -19.07 16.50
N VAL A 526 5.48 -19.17 16.91
CA VAL A 526 5.06 -18.89 18.30
C VAL A 526 5.58 -19.96 19.26
N ALA A 527 5.63 -21.22 18.81
CA ALA A 527 6.13 -22.34 19.59
C ALA A 527 7.64 -22.53 19.49
N ASP A 528 8.37 -21.73 18.70
CA ASP A 528 9.79 -21.90 18.47
C ASP A 528 10.57 -21.60 19.75
N ARG A 529 11.04 -22.69 20.39
CA ARG A 529 11.87 -22.66 21.59
C ARG A 529 13.34 -22.86 21.23
N PRO A 530 14.27 -22.41 22.10
CA PRO A 530 15.68 -22.65 21.89
C PRO A 530 16.00 -24.14 21.71
N GLY A 531 16.88 -24.46 20.77
CA GLY A 531 17.31 -25.83 20.52
C GLY A 531 17.86 -26.05 19.11
N ARG A 532 18.75 -27.04 18.98
CA ARG A 532 19.33 -27.43 17.69
C ARG A 532 18.24 -27.98 16.75
N ARG A 533 18.06 -27.32 15.59
CA ARG A 533 17.13 -27.79 14.54
C ARG A 533 17.78 -28.09 13.19
N ILE A 534 19.02 -27.65 13.01
CA ILE A 534 19.90 -28.04 11.90
C ILE A 534 20.70 -29.30 12.32
N PRO A 535 21.01 -30.23 11.39
CA PRO A 535 21.84 -31.41 11.67
C PRO A 535 23.09 -31.13 12.50
N GLU A 536 23.44 -32.08 13.38
CA GLU A 536 24.72 -32.03 14.10
C GLU A 536 25.89 -32.13 13.11
N GLY A 537 26.94 -31.33 13.33
CA GLY A 537 28.12 -31.28 12.48
C GLY A 537 27.98 -30.40 11.23
N ALA A 538 26.80 -29.82 10.96
CA ALA A 538 26.64 -28.84 9.88
C ALA A 538 27.13 -27.45 10.29
N ASP A 539 27.93 -26.82 9.45
CA ASP A 539 28.38 -25.43 9.64
C ASP A 539 27.22 -24.45 9.48
N VAL A 540 27.02 -23.55 10.44
CA VAL A 540 25.92 -22.57 10.40
C VAL A 540 26.45 -21.14 10.29
N LEU A 541 25.99 -20.43 9.27
CA LEU A 541 26.24 -19.00 9.07
C LEU A 541 24.91 -18.24 9.05
N VAL A 542 24.73 -17.29 9.96
CA VAL A 542 23.60 -16.36 9.98
C VAL A 542 24.04 -14.98 9.50
N VAL A 543 23.49 -14.50 8.40
CA VAL A 543 23.76 -13.15 7.87
C VAL A 543 22.58 -12.25 8.20
N THR A 544 22.77 -11.25 9.06
CA THR A 544 21.72 -10.28 9.44
C THR A 544 21.86 -8.98 8.66
N ALA A 545 20.74 -8.43 8.17
CA ALA A 545 20.74 -7.10 7.58
C ALA A 545 20.87 -6.03 8.68
N SER A 546 21.70 -5.00 8.47
CA SER A 546 21.92 -3.96 9.50
C SER A 546 20.63 -3.25 9.91
N THR A 547 19.67 -3.07 9.00
CA THR A 547 18.35 -2.51 9.38
C THR A 547 17.57 -3.40 10.35
N SER A 548 17.61 -4.72 10.18
CA SER A 548 17.00 -5.67 11.11
C SER A 548 17.76 -5.69 12.45
N ASP A 549 19.08 -5.60 12.41
CA ASP A 549 19.93 -5.54 13.61
C ASP A 549 19.69 -4.28 14.45
N GLU A 550 19.67 -3.10 13.81
CA GLU A 550 19.61 -1.80 14.48
C GLU A 550 18.19 -1.42 14.92
N LEU A 551 17.17 -1.79 14.13
CA LEU A 551 15.79 -1.33 14.35
C LEU A 551 14.91 -2.37 15.04
N GLN A 552 15.32 -3.64 15.13
CA GLN A 552 14.51 -4.72 15.68
C GLN A 552 15.32 -5.60 16.65
N PRO A 553 15.48 -5.16 17.92
CA PRO A 553 16.30 -5.88 18.91
C PRO A 553 15.89 -7.34 19.11
N ALA A 554 14.58 -7.62 19.07
CA ALA A 554 14.07 -8.98 19.20
C ALA A 554 14.47 -9.90 18.04
N VAL A 555 14.57 -9.36 16.81
CA VAL A 555 15.04 -10.09 15.62
C VAL A 555 16.54 -10.31 15.69
N SER A 556 17.30 -9.28 16.07
CA SER A 556 18.75 -9.40 16.26
C SER A 556 19.11 -10.49 17.27
N ALA A 557 18.48 -10.48 18.45
CA ALA A 557 18.67 -11.49 19.49
C ALA A 557 18.27 -12.90 19.03
N ALA A 558 17.21 -13.02 18.22
CA ALA A 558 16.81 -14.32 17.66
C ALA A 558 17.85 -14.87 16.66
N HIS A 559 18.44 -14.01 15.83
CA HIS A 559 19.51 -14.42 14.89
C HIS A 559 20.79 -14.84 15.63
N GLU A 560 21.17 -14.10 16.66
CA GLU A 560 22.32 -14.46 17.51
C GLU A 560 22.09 -15.79 18.22
N ARG A 561 20.89 -16.02 18.76
CA ARG A 561 20.52 -17.30 19.35
C ARG A 561 20.68 -18.46 18.35
N VAL A 562 20.15 -18.30 17.14
CA VAL A 562 20.22 -19.36 16.10
C VAL A 562 21.66 -19.69 15.71
N ALA A 563 22.56 -18.69 15.66
CA ALA A 563 23.98 -18.95 15.44
C ALA A 563 24.59 -19.73 16.63
N ASN A 564 24.33 -19.28 17.86
CA ASN A 564 24.91 -19.87 19.07
C ASN A 564 24.42 -21.31 19.34
N GLU A 565 23.16 -21.63 19.03
CA GLU A 565 22.60 -22.99 19.17
C GLU A 565 23.37 -24.03 18.35
N HIS A 566 24.06 -23.60 17.30
CA HIS A 566 24.76 -24.46 16.35
C HIS A 566 26.27 -24.30 16.39
N ASP A 567 26.82 -23.60 17.39
CA ASP A 567 28.25 -23.23 17.42
C ASP A 567 28.67 -22.50 16.12
N GLY A 568 27.72 -21.81 15.49
CA GLY A 568 27.87 -21.15 14.21
C GLY A 568 28.34 -19.71 14.33
N ARG A 569 28.40 -19.03 13.18
CA ARG A 569 28.83 -17.62 13.07
C ARG A 569 27.69 -16.71 12.66
N ARG A 570 27.70 -15.48 13.18
CA ARG A 570 26.79 -14.41 12.78
C ARG A 570 27.56 -13.25 12.15
N GLU A 571 27.11 -12.79 11.00
CA GLU A 571 27.67 -11.66 10.26
C GLU A 571 26.60 -10.59 10.02
N VAL A 572 26.94 -9.31 10.20
CA VAL A 572 26.03 -8.20 9.89
C VAL A 572 26.45 -7.53 8.60
N VAL A 573 25.52 -7.42 7.64
CA VAL A 573 25.76 -6.78 6.34
C VAL A 573 24.92 -5.52 6.24
N ARG A 574 25.58 -4.40 5.91
CA ARG A 574 24.94 -3.08 5.77
C ARG A 574 23.95 -3.07 4.61
N SER A 575 22.67 -3.28 4.93
CA SER A 575 21.61 -3.47 3.93
C SER A 575 20.21 -3.44 4.57
N THR A 576 19.20 -3.41 3.70
CA THR A 576 17.82 -3.79 4.05
C THR A 576 17.64 -5.30 3.96
N HIS A 577 16.55 -5.82 4.55
CA HIS A 577 16.14 -7.23 4.50
C HIS A 577 16.25 -7.85 3.09
N ASP A 578 15.57 -7.26 2.09
CA ASP A 578 15.66 -7.70 0.68
C ASP A 578 16.93 -7.20 -0.02
N GLY A 579 17.52 -6.12 0.48
CA GLY A 579 18.72 -5.52 -0.09
C GLY A 579 19.91 -6.47 -0.11
N LEU A 580 19.96 -7.46 0.80
CA LEU A 580 20.97 -8.53 0.82
C LEU A 580 21.07 -9.28 -0.52
N LEU A 581 19.97 -9.37 -1.26
CA LEU A 581 19.84 -10.13 -2.51
C LEU A 581 19.67 -9.23 -3.74
N VAL A 582 19.33 -7.96 -3.53
CA VAL A 582 19.00 -7.03 -4.62
C VAL A 582 20.08 -5.98 -4.85
N HIS A 583 20.76 -5.51 -3.80
CA HIS A 583 21.70 -4.40 -3.93
C HIS A 583 23.11 -4.91 -4.25
N PRO A 584 23.80 -4.38 -5.30
CA PRO A 584 25.08 -4.94 -5.76
C PRO A 584 26.18 -5.01 -4.70
N GLY A 585 26.24 -4.05 -3.77
CA GLY A 585 27.22 -4.06 -2.67
C GLY A 585 26.97 -5.19 -1.68
N PRO A 586 25.78 -5.23 -1.05
CA PRO A 586 25.37 -6.36 -0.20
C PRO A 586 25.46 -7.72 -0.88
N VAL A 587 25.01 -7.87 -2.13
CA VAL A 587 25.08 -9.13 -2.90
C VAL A 587 26.51 -9.67 -2.96
N ARG A 588 27.49 -8.82 -3.31
CA ARG A 588 28.91 -9.24 -3.33
C ARG A 588 29.41 -9.69 -1.96
N ARG A 589 29.04 -8.98 -0.88
CA ARG A 589 29.44 -9.36 0.48
C ARG A 589 28.80 -10.68 0.90
N VAL A 590 27.52 -10.88 0.63
CA VAL A 590 26.82 -12.14 0.91
C VAL A 590 27.43 -13.29 0.10
N GLY A 591 27.69 -13.08 -1.19
CA GLY A 591 28.36 -14.05 -2.06
C GLY A 591 29.72 -14.49 -1.50
N ALA A 592 30.56 -13.54 -1.08
CA ALA A 592 31.85 -13.83 -0.44
C ALA A 592 31.69 -14.66 0.84
N LEU A 593 30.77 -14.29 1.73
CA LEU A 593 30.51 -15.04 2.97
C LEU A 593 30.03 -16.47 2.71
N VAL A 594 29.22 -16.68 1.67
CA VAL A 594 28.75 -18.00 1.26
C VAL A 594 29.90 -18.83 0.68
N ARG A 595 30.77 -18.25 -0.16
CA ARG A 595 31.96 -18.95 -0.69
C ARG A 595 32.93 -19.37 0.42
N GLU A 596 33.18 -18.46 1.37
CA GLU A 596 34.02 -18.71 2.53
C GLU A 596 33.46 -19.85 3.37
N ALA A 597 32.13 -19.87 3.60
CA ALA A 597 31.47 -20.95 4.34
C ALA A 597 31.65 -22.30 3.64
N ILE A 598 31.48 -22.35 2.32
CA ILE A 598 31.60 -23.58 1.52
C ILE A 598 33.07 -24.05 1.38
N GLY A 599 34.05 -23.16 1.59
CA GLY A 599 35.47 -23.45 1.42
C GLY A 599 35.94 -23.38 -0.04
N VAL A 600 35.35 -22.50 -0.85
CA VAL A 600 35.69 -22.33 -2.28
C VAL A 600 36.31 -20.96 -2.59
N ASP A 601 36.93 -20.31 -1.61
CA ASP A 601 37.65 -19.05 -1.83
C ASP A 601 38.89 -19.26 -2.73
N ARG A 602 39.09 -18.34 -3.67
CA ARG A 602 40.28 -18.28 -4.54
C ARG A 602 41.26 -17.25 -4.02
#